data_AF-W1S7I2-F1
#
_entry.id   AF-W1S7I2-F1
#
_cell.length_a   1.000
_cell.length_b   1.000
_cell.length_c   1.000
_cell.angle_alpha   90.00
_cell.angle_beta   90.00
_cell.angle_gamma   90.00
#
_symmetry.space_group_name_H-M   'P 1'
#
loop_
_entity.id
_entity.type
_entity.pdbx_description
1 polymer ?
#
loop_
_entity_poly.entity_id
_entity_poly.type
_entity_poly.pdbx_seq_one_letter_code
_entity_poly.pdbx_strand_id
1 'polypeptide(L)'
;MQPQAIISRSFIEDSLPATADFNQIALISPSVSNFGGANGSGLSESKAQIRGFQDAEYNITYDGVPFGDTNDPSHHSNTFFPSNTIETLVVDRGPGNASNLGIATFGGSMNLFSR
;
A
#
# COMPACT_ATOMS: atom_id res chain seq x y z
N MET A 1 -8.17 18.74 2.36
CA MET A 1 -7.01 18.21 3.12
C MET A 1 -7.46 16.92 3.79
N GLN A 2 -6.64 15.88 3.72
CA GLN A 2 -6.92 14.58 4.34
C GLN A 2 -5.72 14.14 5.20
N PRO A 3 -5.93 13.25 6.18
CA PRO A 3 -4.83 12.75 6.99
C PRO A 3 -3.86 11.91 6.14
N GLN A 4 -2.57 12.22 6.22
CA GLN A 4 -1.51 11.57 5.45
C GLN A 4 -0.43 11.02 6.39
N ALA A 5 0.19 9.91 6.01
CA ALA A 5 1.42 9.39 6.59
C ALA A 5 2.45 9.20 5.47
N ILE A 6 3.70 9.56 5.72
CA ILE A 6 4.81 9.40 4.76
C ILE A 6 5.84 8.50 5.42
N ILE A 7 6.14 7.39 4.76
CA ILE A 7 7.13 6.40 5.21
C ILE A 7 8.34 6.55 4.29
N SER A 8 9.46 7.02 4.84
CA SER A 8 10.69 7.30 4.11
C SER A 8 11.53 6.04 3.88
N ARG A 9 12.41 6.10 2.88
CA ARG A 9 13.35 5.02 2.55
C ARG A 9 14.16 4.54 3.75
N SER A 10 14.74 5.48 4.51
CA SER A 10 15.53 5.16 5.70
C SER A 10 14.74 4.32 6.70
N PHE A 11 13.47 4.66 6.93
CA PHE A 11 12.64 3.90 7.84
C PHE A 11 12.34 2.49 7.31
N ILE A 12 12.06 2.37 6.00
CA ILE A 12 11.82 1.09 5.34
C ILE A 12 13.03 0.18 5.51
N GLU A 13 14.23 0.68 5.21
CA GLU A 13 15.47 -0.11 5.28
C GLU A 13 15.86 -0.48 6.71
N ASP A 14 15.66 0.42 7.67
CA ASP A 14 16.09 0.19 9.06
C ASP A 14 15.09 -0.67 9.86
N SER A 15 13.82 -0.67 9.48
CA SER A 15 12.73 -1.24 10.32
C SER A 15 12.07 -2.48 9.74
N LEU A 16 12.25 -2.77 8.45
CA LEU A 16 11.60 -3.88 7.77
C LEU A 16 12.62 -4.83 7.15
N PRO A 17 12.31 -6.14 7.09
CA PRO A 17 13.15 -7.07 6.36
C PRO A 17 13.16 -6.73 4.87
N ALA A 18 14.25 -7.06 4.17
CA ALA A 18 14.39 -6.84 2.73
C ALA A 18 13.34 -7.60 1.88
N THR A 19 12.67 -8.58 2.46
CA THR A 19 11.57 -9.32 1.83
C THR A 19 10.22 -8.63 1.99
N ALA A 20 10.13 -7.49 2.69
CA ALA A 20 8.87 -6.83 2.92
C ALA A 20 8.19 -6.40 1.61
N ASP A 21 6.86 -6.42 1.60
CA ASP A 21 6.03 -5.88 0.53
C ASP A 21 5.42 -4.51 0.91
N PHE A 22 4.70 -3.90 -0.02
CA PHE A 22 4.07 -2.61 0.19
C PHE A 22 2.98 -2.61 1.28
N ASN A 23 2.28 -3.73 1.52
CA ASN A 23 1.30 -3.83 2.60
C ASN A 23 1.98 -3.85 3.97
N GLN A 24 3.16 -4.47 4.05
CA GLN A 24 3.97 -4.45 5.27
C GLN A 24 4.59 -3.10 5.55
N ILE A 25 4.99 -2.34 4.52
CA ILE A 25 5.37 -0.94 4.69
C ILE A 25 4.14 -0.13 5.17
N ALA A 26 2.96 -0.38 4.60
CA ALA A 26 1.75 0.35 4.95
C ALA A 26 1.31 0.13 6.41
N LEU A 27 1.64 -1.00 7.03
CA LEU A 27 1.35 -1.28 8.46
C LEU A 27 2.00 -0.29 9.43
N ILE A 28 3.03 0.44 9.00
CA ILE A 28 3.65 1.52 9.80
C ILE A 28 2.71 2.73 9.90
N SER A 29 1.84 2.93 8.90
CA SER A 29 0.87 4.03 8.91
C SER A 29 -0.24 3.78 9.92
N PRO A 30 -0.68 4.82 10.65
CA PRO A 30 -1.88 4.73 11.48
C PRO A 30 -3.09 4.27 10.68
N SER A 31 -4.00 3.52 11.34
CA SER A 31 -5.25 3.04 10.74
C SER A 31 -5.08 2.12 9.53
N VAL A 32 -3.91 1.53 9.34
CA VAL A 32 -3.71 0.41 8.42
C VAL A 32 -3.64 -0.88 9.23
N SER A 33 -4.39 -1.88 8.81
CA SER A 33 -4.26 -3.26 9.29
C SER A 33 -4.03 -4.19 8.11
N ASN A 34 -3.55 -5.40 8.37
CA ASN A 34 -3.27 -6.38 7.32
C ASN A 34 -3.81 -7.73 7.75
N PHE A 35 -4.28 -8.54 6.79
CA PHE A 35 -4.73 -9.90 7.00
C PHE A 35 -4.10 -10.83 5.95
N GLY A 36 -3.87 -12.10 6.31
CA GLY A 36 -3.07 -13.03 5.50
C GLY A 36 -1.61 -13.07 5.93
N GLY A 37 -0.68 -13.30 4.99
CA GLY A 37 0.76 -13.33 5.29
C GLY A 37 1.20 -14.47 6.22
N ALA A 38 0.46 -15.59 6.24
CA ALA A 38 0.62 -16.68 7.22
C ALA A 38 2.03 -17.30 7.30
N ASN A 39 2.82 -17.18 6.21
CA ASN A 39 4.18 -17.74 6.14
C ASN A 39 5.27 -16.71 6.48
N GLY A 40 4.90 -15.51 6.93
CA GLY A 40 5.82 -14.42 7.22
C GLY A 40 6.00 -13.43 6.06
N SER A 41 6.83 -12.42 6.32
CA SER A 41 7.04 -11.24 5.47
C SER A 41 7.55 -11.57 4.07
N GLY A 42 6.78 -11.21 3.04
CA GLY A 42 7.11 -11.46 1.64
C GLY A 42 6.97 -12.90 1.15
N LEU A 43 6.58 -13.84 2.03
CA LEU A 43 6.51 -15.27 1.71
C LEU A 43 5.09 -15.76 1.41
N SER A 44 4.09 -14.91 1.62
CA SER A 44 2.69 -15.20 1.29
C SER A 44 1.95 -13.89 1.04
N GLU A 45 0.86 -14.00 0.28
CA GLU A 45 -0.03 -12.87 -0.01
C GLU A 45 -0.65 -12.32 1.28
N SER A 46 -0.71 -11.00 1.38
CA SER A 46 -1.40 -10.27 2.43
C SER A 46 -2.27 -9.17 1.84
N LYS A 47 -3.32 -8.77 2.56
CA LYS A 47 -4.27 -7.75 2.13
C LYS A 47 -4.42 -6.69 3.21
N ALA A 48 -4.15 -5.44 2.85
CA ALA A 48 -4.31 -4.34 3.78
C ALA A 48 -5.79 -3.89 3.87
N GLN A 49 -6.11 -3.23 4.98
CA GLN A 49 -7.31 -2.43 5.15
C GLN A 49 -6.91 -1.04 5.61
N ILE A 50 -7.60 -0.02 5.11
CA ILE A 50 -7.40 1.37 5.53
C ILE A 50 -8.67 1.82 6.24
N ARG A 51 -8.60 2.07 7.56
CA ARG A 51 -9.76 2.47 8.39
C ARG A 51 -10.95 1.49 8.28
N GLY A 52 -10.67 0.21 8.06
CA GLY A 52 -11.68 -0.84 7.89
C GLY A 52 -12.21 -1.01 6.47
N PHE A 53 -11.79 -0.17 5.51
CA PHE A 53 -12.05 -0.38 4.09
C PHE A 53 -11.10 -1.44 3.55
N GLN A 54 -11.64 -2.45 2.89
CA GLN A 54 -10.88 -3.58 2.38
C GLN A 54 -10.20 -3.26 1.05
N ASP A 55 -9.29 -4.12 0.61
CA ASP A 55 -8.75 -4.06 -0.74
C ASP A 55 -9.89 -4.03 -1.77
N ALA A 56 -9.74 -3.28 -2.86
CA ALA A 56 -10.79 -2.79 -3.76
C ALA A 56 -11.65 -1.60 -3.30
N GLU A 57 -11.52 -1.15 -2.05
CA GLU A 57 -12.20 0.06 -1.53
C GLU A 57 -11.22 1.22 -1.23
N TYR A 58 -9.95 1.03 -1.56
CA TYR A 58 -8.92 2.06 -1.62
C TYR A 58 -8.05 1.83 -2.86
N ASN A 59 -7.33 2.86 -3.27
CA ASN A 59 -6.47 2.80 -4.45
C ASN A 59 -5.01 2.54 -4.09
N ILE A 60 -4.24 1.87 -4.96
CA ILE A 60 -2.78 1.87 -4.88
C ILE A 60 -2.20 2.37 -6.20
N THR A 61 -1.22 3.27 -6.11
CA THR A 61 -0.46 3.72 -7.27
C THR A 61 1.03 3.42 -7.11
N TYR A 62 1.71 3.20 -8.23
CA TYR A 62 3.16 3.18 -8.32
C TYR A 62 3.59 4.27 -9.31
N ASP A 63 4.35 5.25 -8.84
CA ASP A 63 4.71 6.48 -9.57
C ASP A 63 3.50 7.21 -10.16
N GLY A 64 2.38 7.20 -9.42
CA GLY A 64 1.13 7.83 -9.86
C GLY A 64 0.34 7.02 -10.88
N VAL A 65 0.82 5.85 -11.30
CA VAL A 65 0.08 4.91 -12.16
C VAL A 65 -0.69 3.95 -11.27
N PRO A 66 -2.04 3.93 -11.33
CA PRO A 66 -2.82 2.92 -10.63
C PRO A 66 -2.53 1.53 -11.20
N PHE A 67 -2.38 0.56 -10.32
CA PHE A 67 -2.27 -0.85 -10.72
C PHE A 67 -3.34 -1.67 -10.02
N GLY A 68 -3.58 -2.86 -10.53
CA GLY A 68 -4.49 -3.82 -9.94
C GLY A 68 -4.15 -5.20 -10.45
N ASP A 69 -4.81 -6.19 -9.86
CA ASP A 69 -4.84 -7.54 -10.35
C ASP A 69 -5.64 -7.63 -11.67
N THR A 70 -5.39 -8.70 -12.43
CA THR A 70 -6.06 -8.97 -13.70
C THR A 70 -7.47 -9.52 -13.49
N ASN A 71 -7.73 -10.14 -12.35
CA ASN A 71 -8.98 -10.88 -12.10
C ASN A 71 -10.05 -10.00 -11.45
N ASP A 72 -9.65 -9.13 -10.53
CA ASP A 72 -10.53 -8.29 -9.72
C ASP A 72 -9.86 -6.95 -9.40
N PRO A 73 -10.60 -5.91 -8.97
CA PRO A 73 -10.03 -4.61 -8.58
C PRO A 73 -9.26 -4.68 -7.24
N SER A 74 -8.37 -5.64 -7.07
CA SER A 74 -7.56 -5.91 -5.87
C SER A 74 -6.06 -5.83 -6.19
N HIS A 75 -5.17 -6.01 -5.20
CA HIS A 75 -3.73 -5.91 -5.40
C HIS A 75 -2.98 -7.14 -4.85
N HIS A 76 -2.04 -7.69 -5.61
CA HIS A 76 -1.16 -8.77 -5.15
C HIS A 76 0.13 -8.23 -4.51
N SER A 77 0.18 -8.25 -3.18
CA SER A 77 1.28 -7.79 -2.33
C SER A 77 2.61 -8.47 -2.59
N ASN A 78 2.62 -9.77 -2.84
CA ASN A 78 3.86 -10.52 -3.03
C ASN A 78 4.34 -10.58 -4.48
N THR A 79 3.52 -10.13 -5.43
CA THR A 79 3.78 -10.27 -6.87
C THR A 79 4.31 -8.96 -7.47
N PHE A 80 3.84 -7.82 -6.94
CA PHE A 80 4.17 -6.51 -7.48
C PHE A 80 4.94 -5.66 -6.47
N PHE A 81 5.96 -4.94 -6.96
CA PHE A 81 6.69 -3.89 -6.25
C PHE A 81 7.20 -4.29 -4.84
N PRO A 82 8.22 -5.17 -4.77
CA PRO A 82 8.87 -5.48 -3.50
C PRO A 82 9.45 -4.21 -2.84
N SER A 83 9.59 -4.20 -1.51
CA SER A 83 10.02 -3.03 -0.72
C SER A 83 11.30 -2.37 -1.21
N ASN A 84 12.26 -3.16 -1.73
CA ASN A 84 13.52 -2.63 -2.24
C ASN A 84 13.35 -1.70 -3.46
N THR A 85 12.22 -1.78 -4.19
CA THR A 85 11.87 -0.90 -5.31
C THR A 85 11.17 0.38 -4.89
N ILE A 86 10.79 0.51 -3.61
CA ILE A 86 10.00 1.63 -3.08
C ILE A 86 10.93 2.57 -2.31
N GLU A 87 11.01 3.82 -2.76
CA GLU A 87 11.71 4.90 -2.05
C GLU A 87 10.84 5.49 -0.95
N THR A 88 9.56 5.69 -1.23
CA THR A 88 8.63 6.30 -0.31
C THR A 88 7.25 5.69 -0.50
N LEU A 89 6.57 5.41 0.61
CA LEU A 89 5.14 5.13 0.62
C LEU A 89 4.41 6.30 1.28
N VAL A 90 3.40 6.82 0.60
CA VAL A 90 2.48 7.81 1.16
C VAL A 90 1.11 7.18 1.33
N VAL A 91 0.60 7.15 2.55
CA VAL A 91 -0.74 6.63 2.85
C VAL A 91 -1.68 7.79 3.16
N ASP A 92 -2.63 7.99 2.26
CA ASP A 92 -3.73 8.93 2.39
C ASP A 92 -4.97 8.22 2.92
N ARG A 93 -5.51 8.72 4.02
CA ARG A 93 -6.64 8.09 4.73
C ARG A 93 -7.88 8.94 4.55
N GLY A 94 -8.28 9.12 3.31
CA GLY A 94 -9.43 9.92 2.88
C GLY A 94 -9.65 9.73 1.38
N PRO A 95 -10.87 9.99 0.87
CA PRO A 95 -11.19 9.71 -0.53
C PRO A 95 -10.46 10.56 -1.57
N GLY A 96 -9.59 11.48 -1.15
CA GLY A 96 -8.85 12.35 -2.05
C GLY A 96 -9.73 13.37 -2.76
N ASN A 97 -9.20 13.89 -3.87
CA ASN A 97 -9.93 14.80 -4.76
C ASN A 97 -10.33 14.07 -6.04
N ALA A 98 -11.13 14.71 -6.88
CA ALA A 98 -11.57 14.15 -8.17
C ALA A 98 -10.41 13.85 -9.15
N SER A 99 -9.20 14.35 -8.89
CA SER A 99 -7.99 14.06 -9.66
C SER A 99 -7.33 12.72 -9.29
N ASN A 100 -7.75 12.06 -8.21
CA ASN A 100 -7.23 10.75 -7.84
C ASN A 100 -7.74 9.71 -8.84
N LEU A 101 -6.83 9.19 -9.66
CA LEU A 101 -7.09 8.16 -10.66
C LEU A 101 -6.92 6.78 -10.05
N GLY A 102 -7.73 5.81 -10.48
CA GLY A 102 -7.56 4.40 -10.12
C GLY A 102 -8.83 3.75 -9.58
N ILE A 103 -8.63 2.69 -8.81
CA ILE A 103 -9.70 1.91 -8.19
C ILE A 103 -10.32 2.73 -7.04
N ALA A 104 -11.57 2.42 -6.68
CA ALA A 104 -12.36 3.15 -5.69
C ALA A 104 -11.54 3.70 -4.51
N THR A 105 -11.65 5.00 -4.23
CA THR A 105 -10.83 5.68 -3.22
C THR A 105 -11.53 5.80 -1.86
N PHE A 106 -12.63 5.09 -1.59
CA PHE A 106 -13.47 5.31 -0.39
C PHE A 106 -12.68 5.37 0.94
N GLY A 107 -11.79 4.39 1.14
CA GLY A 107 -10.89 4.30 2.29
C GLY A 107 -9.65 5.19 2.18
N GLY A 108 -9.19 5.41 0.96
CA GLY A 108 -8.15 6.36 0.58
C GLY A 108 -7.20 5.83 -0.47
N SER A 109 -5.90 6.11 -0.32
CA SER A 109 -4.90 5.62 -1.28
C SER A 109 -3.53 5.33 -0.65
N MET A 110 -2.83 4.34 -1.20
CA MET A 110 -1.40 4.11 -0.98
C MET A 110 -0.65 4.51 -2.24
N ASN A 111 0.27 5.48 -2.12
CA ASN A 111 1.04 5.98 -3.25
C ASN A 111 2.50 5.59 -3.07
N LEU A 112 2.95 4.65 -3.88
CA LEU A 112 4.31 4.14 -3.92
C LEU A 112 5.12 4.98 -4.90
N PHE A 113 6.31 5.40 -4.48
CA PHE A 113 7.26 6.11 -5.32
C PHE A 113 8.50 5.25 -5.50
N SER A 114 8.96 5.10 -6.73
CA SER A 114 10.16 4.34 -7.05
C SER A 114 11.41 4.99 -6.46
N ARG A 115 12.45 4.16 -6.35
CA ARG A 115 13.83 4.60 -6.13
C ARG A 115 14.44 5.24 -7.37
#